data_AF-A0A6G0VZX1-F1
#
_entry.id   AF-A0A6G0VZX1-F1
#
_cell.length_a   1.000
_cell.length_b   1.000
_cell.length_c   1.000
_cell.angle_alpha   90.00
_cell.angle_beta   90.00
_cell.angle_gamma   90.00
#
_symmetry.space_group_name_H-M   'P 1'
#
loop_
_entity.id
_entity.type
_entity.pdbx_description
1 polymer ?
#
loop_
_entity_poly.entity_id
_entity_poly.type
_entity_poly.pdbx_seq_one_letter_code
_entity_poly.pdbx_strand_id
1 'polypeptide(L)'
;MDTNKIKVNTQFNDTLYKPKLKVNDKVRISKYKHIFSKGYTPNWTTEIFTVSKVLQTNPVTYQLKDGSDNIILGGLYEQEIN
;
A
#
# COMPACT_ATOMS: atom_id res chain seq x y z
N MET A 1 10.91 -42.96 5.87
CA MET A 1 11.00 -42.12 4.65
C MET A 1 10.27 -40.83 4.98
N ASP A 2 10.94 -40.00 5.77
CA ASP A 2 10.36 -38.85 6.44
C ASP A 2 10.32 -37.66 5.50
N THR A 3 9.13 -37.22 5.12
CA THR A 3 8.94 -35.84 4.63
C THR A 3 8.24 -35.04 5.71
N ASN A 4 9.00 -34.74 6.77
CA ASN A 4 8.68 -33.65 7.68
C ASN A 4 8.61 -32.36 6.84
N LYS A 5 7.40 -32.01 6.40
CA LYS A 5 7.09 -30.65 5.98
C LYS A 5 7.29 -29.80 7.21
N ILE A 6 8.42 -29.11 7.25
CA ILE A 6 8.73 -28.05 8.20
C ILE A 6 7.51 -27.15 8.24
N LYS A 7 6.68 -27.29 9.28
CA LYS A 7 5.70 -26.28 9.62
C LYS A 7 6.55 -25.10 10.06
N VAL A 8 6.77 -24.17 9.14
CA VAL A 8 7.40 -22.89 9.45
C VAL A 8 6.45 -22.22 10.42
N ASN A 9 6.74 -22.41 11.70
CA ASN A 9 6.12 -21.81 12.85
C ASN A 9 6.58 -20.35 12.91
N THR A 10 6.14 -19.56 11.94
CA THR A 10 6.18 -18.11 12.09
C THR A 10 5.03 -17.75 13.02
N GLN A 11 5.35 -17.57 14.31
CA GLN A 11 4.45 -16.92 15.25
C GLN A 11 4.25 -15.48 14.78
N PHE A 12 3.24 -15.25 13.94
CA PHE A 12 2.80 -13.90 13.60
C PHE A 12 2.11 -13.35 14.85
N ASN A 13 2.83 -12.54 15.63
CA ASN A 13 2.28 -11.85 16.79
C ASN A 13 0.96 -11.15 16.38
N ASP A 14 -0.12 -11.41 17.12
CA ASP A 14 -1.51 -11.01 16.87
C ASP A 14 -1.80 -9.50 16.95
N THR A 15 -0.83 -8.64 16.65
CA THR A 15 -1.05 -7.21 16.34
C THR A 15 -0.95 -6.99 14.83
N LEU A 16 -1.67 -7.82 14.07
CA LEU A 16 -1.75 -7.71 12.63
C LEU A 16 -2.54 -6.44 12.28
N TYR A 17 -1.86 -5.35 11.93
CA TYR A 17 -2.51 -4.15 11.41
C TYR A 17 -3.42 -4.57 10.26
N LYS A 18 -4.73 -4.44 10.45
CA LYS A 18 -5.72 -4.89 9.46
C LYS A 18 -5.62 -3.95 8.26
N PRO A 19 -5.26 -4.44 7.06
CA PRO A 19 -5.20 -3.60 5.87
C PRO A 19 -6.60 -3.05 5.57
N LYS A 20 -6.70 -1.74 5.34
CA LYS A 20 -7.96 -1.09 4.94
C LYS A 20 -8.27 -1.29 3.46
N LEU A 21 -7.23 -1.34 2.64
CA LEU A 21 -7.34 -1.47 1.18
C LEU A 21 -7.11 -2.91 0.73
N LYS A 22 -7.70 -3.28 -0.39
CA LYS A 22 -7.61 -4.60 -1.01
C LYS A 22 -6.91 -4.52 -2.37
N VAL A 23 -6.43 -5.68 -2.83
CA VAL A 23 -5.89 -5.81 -4.19
C VAL A 23 -7.00 -5.47 -5.20
N ASN A 24 -6.63 -4.71 -6.24
CA ASN A 24 -7.50 -4.12 -7.26
C ASN A 24 -8.33 -2.89 -6.84
N ASP A 25 -8.17 -2.39 -5.61
CA ASP A 25 -8.76 -1.10 -5.25
C ASP A 25 -8.10 0.03 -6.03
N LYS A 26 -8.92 0.97 -6.51
CA LYS A 26 -8.46 2.18 -7.19
C LYS A 26 -8.23 3.28 -6.16
N VAL A 27 -7.02 3.80 -6.11
CA VAL A 27 -6.58 4.75 -5.09
C VAL A 27 -5.83 5.92 -5.70
N ARG A 28 -5.70 7.01 -4.95
CA ARG A 28 -4.88 8.17 -5.34
C ARG A 28 -3.78 8.37 -4.32
N ILE A 29 -2.66 8.94 -4.77
CA ILE A 29 -1.57 9.31 -3.89
C ILE A 29 -1.80 10.75 -3.44
N SER A 30 -1.67 10.99 -2.14
CA SER A 30 -1.73 12.33 -1.57
C SER A 30 -0.53 13.17 -2.06
N LYS A 31 -0.77 14.40 -2.46
CA LYS A 31 0.31 15.33 -2.84
C LYS A 31 0.92 15.93 -1.58
N TYR A 32 2.25 16.02 -1.54
CA TYR A 32 2.94 16.80 -0.52
C TYR A 32 2.54 18.27 -0.66
N LYS A 33 1.81 18.80 0.32
CA LYS A 33 1.38 20.20 0.34
C LYS A 33 2.45 21.03 1.04
N HIS A 34 3.02 22.01 0.34
CA HIS A 34 3.86 23.01 0.99
C HIS A 34 3.01 23.89 1.90
N ILE A 35 3.58 24.36 3.02
CA ILE A 35 2.87 25.09 4.10
C ILE A 35 2.13 26.33 3.56
N PHE A 36 2.63 26.92 2.46
CA PHE A 36 2.07 28.10 1.80
C PHE A 36 1.29 27.80 0.50
N SER A 37 0.84 26.56 0.31
CA SER A 37 0.08 26.20 -0.90
C SER A 37 -1.30 26.83 -0.86
N LYS A 38 -1.66 27.54 -1.93
CA LYS A 38 -2.94 28.23 -2.10
C LYS A 38 -4.12 27.25 -1.88
N GLY A 39 -5.13 27.69 -1.12
CA GLY A 39 -6.20 26.82 -0.62
C GLY A 39 -7.08 26.14 -1.68
N TYR A 40 -7.01 26.55 -2.94
CA TYR A 40 -7.79 25.98 -4.04
C TYR A 40 -7.13 24.78 -4.73
N THR A 41 -5.88 24.43 -4.42
CA THR A 41 -5.20 23.32 -5.09
C THR A 41 -5.62 21.98 -4.47
N PRO A 42 -6.01 20.96 -5.28
CA PRO A 42 -6.34 19.64 -4.77
C PRO A 42 -5.17 18.98 -4.04
N ASN A 43 -5.44 18.31 -2.91
CA ASN A 43 -4.43 17.61 -2.09
C ASN A 43 -4.04 16.22 -2.63
N TRP A 44 -4.48 15.85 -3.85
CA TRP A 44 -4.28 14.52 -4.44
C TRP A 44 -3.71 14.61 -5.85
N THR A 45 -3.01 13.55 -6.28
CA THR A 45 -2.50 13.39 -7.65
C THR A 45 -3.64 13.16 -8.63
N THR A 46 -3.59 13.80 -9.79
CA THR A 46 -4.59 13.58 -10.87
C THR A 46 -4.64 12.14 -11.35
N GLU A 47 -3.56 11.40 -11.13
CA GLU A 47 -3.42 10.00 -11.52
C GLU A 47 -4.09 9.05 -10.52
N ILE A 48 -4.74 8.01 -11.08
CA ILE A 48 -5.41 6.94 -10.34
C ILE A 48 -4.56 5.69 -10.50
N PHE A 49 -4.27 5.06 -9.37
CA PHE A 49 -3.48 3.85 -9.31
C PHE A 49 -4.33 2.68 -8.84
N THR A 50 -3.85 1.47 -9.09
CA THR A 50 -4.50 0.24 -8.63
C THR A 50 -3.60 -0.45 -7.63
N VAL A 51 -4.16 -0.94 -6.52
CA VAL A 51 -3.40 -1.74 -5.54
C VAL A 51 -3.05 -3.09 -6.19
N SER A 52 -1.77 -3.32 -6.42
CA SER A 52 -1.25 -4.59 -6.95
C SER A 52 -1.06 -5.61 -5.84
N LYS A 53 -0.52 -5.18 -4.69
CA LYS A 53 -0.23 -6.07 -3.56
C LYS A 53 -0.36 -5.35 -2.23
N VAL A 54 -0.89 -6.06 -1.25
CA VAL A 54 -0.88 -5.66 0.16
C VAL A 54 0.28 -6.37 0.84
N LEU A 55 1.22 -5.61 1.40
CA LEU A 55 2.36 -6.13 2.13
C LEU A 55 2.08 -6.00 3.62
N GLN A 56 2.00 -7.16 4.29
CA GLN A 56 1.77 -7.26 5.72
C GLN A 56 3.05 -6.98 6.52
N THR A 57 3.69 -5.85 6.23
CA THR A 57 4.81 -5.30 7.01
C THR A 57 4.28 -4.61 8.26
N ASN A 58 5.15 -4.25 9.20
CA ASN A 58 4.78 -3.43 10.35
C ASN A 58 5.42 -2.05 10.22
N PRO A 59 4.69 -0.99 9.80
CA PRO A 59 3.25 -0.96 9.46
C PRO A 59 2.94 -1.47 8.04
N VAL A 60 1.65 -1.69 7.74
CA VAL A 60 1.20 -2.23 6.43
C VAL A 60 1.58 -1.27 5.31
N THR A 61 2.13 -1.82 4.23
CA THR A 61 2.50 -1.09 3.02
C THR A 61 1.79 -1.64 1.80
N TYR A 62 1.58 -0.80 0.79
CA TYR A 62 0.87 -1.15 -0.43
C TYR A 62 1.76 -0.93 -1.65
N GLN A 63 1.74 -1.90 -2.56
CA GLN A 63 2.36 -1.78 -3.87
C GLN A 63 1.29 -1.37 -4.88
N LEU A 64 1.56 -0.28 -5.60
CA LEU A 64 0.65 0.27 -6.58
C LEU A 64 1.14 0.01 -8.00
N LYS A 65 0.19 -0.03 -8.94
CA LYS A 65 0.44 -0.05 -10.37
C LYS A 65 -0.34 1.06 -11.08
N ASP A 66 0.21 1.57 -12.16
CA ASP A 66 -0.43 2.58 -13.01
C ASP A 66 -1.52 1.96 -13.91
N GLY A 67 -2.14 2.78 -14.76
CA GLY A 67 -3.13 2.34 -15.73
C GLY A 67 -2.56 1.50 -16.88
N SER A 68 -1.24 1.44 -17.03
CA SER A 68 -0.51 0.66 -18.02
C SER A 68 0.08 -0.63 -17.42
N ASP A 69 -0.32 -0.99 -16.20
CA ASP A 69 0.15 -2.16 -15.46
C ASP A 69 1.63 -2.09 -15.00
N ASN A 70 2.26 -0.92 -15.06
CA ASN A 70 3.61 -0.72 -14.53
C ASN A 70 3.56 -0.58 -13.02
N ILE A 71 4.40 -1.34 -12.33
CA ILE A 71 4.56 -1.27 -10.88
C ILE A 71 5.34 -0.01 -10.51
N ILE A 72 4.79 0.77 -9.57
CA ILE A 72 5.50 1.91 -9.00
C ILE A 72 6.55 1.38 -8.02
N LEU A 73 7.77 1.91 -8.13
CA LEU A 73 8.86 1.60 -7.20
C LEU A 73 8.56 2.19 -5.82
N GLY A 74 8.68 1.36 -4.79
CA GLY A 74 8.41 1.72 -3.40
C GLY A 74 7.07 1.19 -2.88
N GLY A 75 7.02 0.93 -1.57
CA GLY A 75 5.79 0.60 -0.86
C GLY A 75 5.24 1.86 -0.22
N LEU A 76 3.96 2.16 -0.44
CA LEU A 76 3.29 3.33 0.12
C LEU A 76 2.57 2.97 1.41
N TYR A 77 2.59 3.88 2.37
CA TYR A 77 1.82 3.73 3.59
C TYR A 77 0.36 4.07 3.35
N GLU A 78 -0.52 3.53 4.20
CA GLU A 78 -1.95 3.83 4.16
C GLU A 78 -2.24 5.33 4.24
N GLN A 79 -1.45 6.08 5.01
CA GLN A 79 -1.63 7.52 5.23
C GLN A 79 -1.28 8.36 3.98
N GLU A 80 -0.50 7.79 3.07
CA GLU A 80 -0.08 8.45 1.83
C GLU A 80 -1.09 8.22 0.70
N ILE A 81 -2.06 7.31 0.92
CA ILE A 81 -3.04 6.85 -0.05
C ILE A 81 -4.42 7.35 0.37
N ASN A 82 -5.22 7.80 -0.61
CA ASN A 82 -6.58 8.28 -0.43
C ASN A 82 -7.57 7.59 -1.38
#